data_AF-A0A6P2G3H5-F1
#
_entry.id   AF-A0A6P2G3H5-F1
#
_cell.length_a   1.000
_cell.length_b   1.000
_cell.length_c   1.000
_cell.angle_alpha   90.00
_cell.angle_beta   90.00
_cell.angle_gamma   90.00
#
_symmetry.space_group_name_H-M   'P 1'
#
loop_
_entity.id
_entity.type
_entity.pdbx_description
1 polymer ?
#
loop_
_entity_poly.entity_id
_entity_poly.type
_entity_poly.pdbx_seq_one_letter_code
_entity_poly.pdbx_strand_id
1 'polypeptide(L)'
;MKTARSEQMEAAEPAVASSSVAAVESDRQLAAAAASADKERAEKRGKTTAELMTRPSFMAAHTAMSFIPDSMKAYGPANVVSMYEEFHKRVKEVCEGDMTTPEALLVAQAMSLNSIYNECAQLAGANIAQRLPQAEILMRMALKAQAQCSQTLRVLGELKAPKSVAFIKQQNNAAGNQQVNNGPVTQGTSARTSEESPERSNELLTD
;
A
#
# COMPACT_ATOMS: atom_id res chain seq x y z
N MET A 1 74.68 21.97 -81.20
CA MET A 1 74.45 23.18 -80.39
C MET A 1 72.99 23.16 -79.95
N LYS A 2 72.76 22.93 -78.66
CA LYS A 2 71.56 23.21 -77.83
C LYS A 2 70.22 22.49 -78.15
N THR A 3 69.70 21.66 -77.24
CA THR A 3 68.71 21.98 -76.14
C THR A 3 67.30 22.16 -76.74
N ALA A 4 66.20 21.52 -76.32
CA ALA A 4 65.76 21.17 -74.97
C ALA A 4 64.74 20.00 -74.98
N ARG A 5 64.81 19.23 -73.90
CA ARG A 5 63.84 18.29 -73.35
C ARG A 5 62.98 19.08 -72.37
N SER A 6 61.65 19.01 -72.50
CA SER A 6 60.68 19.46 -71.48
C SER A 6 59.33 18.85 -71.84
N GLU A 7 59.08 17.64 -71.34
CA GLU A 7 58.28 17.39 -70.13
C GLU A 7 56.79 17.32 -70.44
N GLN A 8 56.37 16.09 -70.74
CA GLN A 8 55.06 15.59 -70.38
C GLN A 8 54.93 15.72 -68.85
N MET A 9 53.96 16.50 -68.37
CA MET A 9 53.50 16.42 -67.00
C MET A 9 52.00 16.12 -67.03
N GLU A 10 51.74 14.83 -66.92
CA GLU A 10 50.47 14.18 -66.66
C GLU A 10 49.91 14.70 -65.32
N ALA A 11 48.86 15.51 -65.38
CA ALA A 11 48.08 15.90 -64.21
C ALA A 11 46.89 14.93 -64.06
N ALA A 12 47.18 13.73 -63.58
CA ALA A 12 46.19 12.76 -63.14
C ALA A 12 46.09 12.75 -61.62
N GLU A 13 45.37 13.70 -61.03
CA GLU A 13 44.73 13.55 -59.70
C GLU A 13 43.72 14.70 -59.47
N PRO A 14 42.43 14.38 -59.25
CA PRO A 14 41.95 14.32 -57.87
C PRO A 14 40.83 13.27 -57.67
N ALA A 15 41.00 12.03 -58.10
CA ALA A 15 39.99 10.99 -57.87
C ALA A 15 40.11 10.33 -56.48
N VAL A 16 41.31 10.26 -55.91
CA VAL A 16 41.57 9.51 -54.67
C VAL A 16 41.14 10.28 -53.42
N ALA A 17 41.32 11.61 -53.40
CA ALA A 17 40.91 12.47 -52.29
C ALA A 17 39.38 12.62 -52.14
N SER A 18 38.63 12.59 -53.25
CA SER A 18 37.16 12.65 -53.22
C SER A 18 36.54 11.35 -52.69
N SER A 19 37.14 10.20 -52.99
CA SER A 19 36.71 8.89 -52.49
C SER A 19 36.89 8.74 -50.97
N SER A 20 37.96 9.30 -50.38
CA SER A 20 38.20 9.18 -48.94
C SER A 20 37.30 10.10 -48.12
N VAL A 21 36.97 11.29 -48.62
CA VAL A 21 36.05 12.22 -47.95
C VAL A 21 34.61 11.68 -47.98
N ALA A 22 34.17 11.11 -49.12
CA ALA A 22 32.86 10.49 -49.24
C ALA A 22 32.70 9.25 -48.32
N ALA A 23 33.77 8.45 -48.16
CA ALA A 23 33.77 7.32 -47.22
C ALA A 23 33.67 7.80 -45.75
N VAL A 24 34.41 8.85 -45.38
CA VAL A 24 34.36 9.44 -44.03
C VAL A 24 32.99 10.08 -43.73
N GLU A 25 32.34 10.71 -44.72
CA GLU A 25 30.99 11.25 -44.57
C GLU A 25 29.93 10.14 -44.46
N SER A 26 30.08 9.04 -45.21
CA SER A 26 29.21 7.86 -45.12
C SER A 26 29.29 7.21 -43.74
N ASP A 27 30.50 7.00 -43.20
CA ASP A 27 30.71 6.46 -41.86
C ASP A 27 30.14 7.39 -40.77
N ARG A 28 30.29 8.71 -40.95
CA ARG A 28 29.73 9.71 -40.03
C ARG A 28 28.20 9.74 -40.06
N GLN A 29 27.58 9.55 -41.23
CA GLN A 29 26.12 9.44 -41.37
C GLN A 29 25.58 8.14 -40.75
N LEU A 30 26.26 7.01 -40.93
CA LEU A 30 25.91 5.74 -40.29
C LEU A 30 26.02 5.82 -38.76
N ALA A 31 27.08 6.46 -38.24
CA ALA A 31 27.24 6.69 -36.81
C ALA A 31 26.16 7.63 -36.23
N ALA A 32 25.80 8.69 -36.96
CA ALA A 32 24.73 9.60 -36.56
C ALA A 32 23.34 8.92 -36.57
N ALA A 33 23.08 8.07 -37.57
CA ALA A 33 21.86 7.29 -37.64
C ALA A 33 21.77 6.28 -36.46
N ALA A 34 22.85 5.58 -36.15
CA ALA A 34 22.92 4.67 -35.01
C ALA A 34 22.69 5.41 -33.67
N ALA A 35 23.31 6.58 -33.47
CA ALA A 35 23.11 7.39 -32.28
C ALA A 35 21.67 7.90 -32.14
N SER A 36 21.02 8.27 -33.25
CA SER A 36 19.61 8.68 -33.24
C SER A 36 18.66 7.52 -32.90
N ALA A 37 18.92 6.33 -33.43
CA ALA A 37 18.16 5.12 -33.13
C ALA A 37 18.32 4.67 -31.67
N ASP A 38 19.53 4.80 -31.11
CA ASP A 38 19.78 4.49 -29.70
C ASP A 38 19.11 5.50 -28.76
N LYS A 39 19.08 6.78 -29.14
CA LYS A 39 18.33 7.81 -28.41
C LYS A 39 16.82 7.52 -28.42
N GLU A 40 16.25 7.19 -29.59
CA GLU A 40 14.83 6.82 -29.71
C GLU A 40 14.51 5.56 -28.88
N ARG A 41 15.38 4.55 -28.91
CA ARG A 41 15.26 3.36 -28.06
C ARG A 41 15.36 3.69 -26.57
N ALA A 42 16.24 4.61 -26.17
CA ALA A 42 16.35 5.06 -24.79
C ALA A 42 15.09 5.80 -24.33
N GLU A 43 14.55 6.71 -25.14
CA GLU A 43 13.30 7.43 -24.86
C GLU A 43 12.11 6.47 -24.75
N LYS A 44 11.99 5.51 -25.68
CA LYS A 44 10.95 4.48 -25.63
C LYS A 44 11.07 3.61 -24.38
N ARG A 45 12.28 3.18 -24.01
CA ARG A 45 12.53 2.45 -22.76
C ARG A 45 12.16 3.28 -21.53
N GLY A 46 12.49 4.56 -21.53
CA GLY A 46 12.11 5.50 -20.46
C GLY A 46 10.60 5.59 -20.29
N LYS A 47 9.86 5.75 -21.40
CA LYS A 47 8.39 5.77 -21.39
C LYS A 47 7.80 4.46 -20.88
N THR A 48 8.26 3.32 -21.39
CA THR A 48 7.80 1.99 -20.91
C THR A 48 8.09 1.80 -19.42
N THR A 49 9.25 2.24 -18.94
CA THR A 49 9.62 2.15 -17.52
C THR A 49 8.67 2.99 -16.66
N ALA A 50 8.36 4.22 -17.08
CA ALA A 50 7.41 5.08 -16.37
C ALA A 50 6.01 4.45 -16.33
N GLU A 51 5.53 3.91 -17.45
CA GLU A 51 4.24 3.20 -17.51
C GLU A 51 4.21 2.02 -16.52
N LEU A 52 5.27 1.19 -16.49
CA LEU A 52 5.36 0.08 -15.54
C LEU A 52 5.37 0.55 -14.08
N MET A 53 6.12 1.61 -13.76
CA MET A 53 6.20 2.16 -12.40
C MET A 53 4.88 2.76 -11.89
N THR A 54 3.96 3.15 -12.78
CA THR A 54 2.62 3.60 -12.36
C THR A 54 1.65 2.46 -12.12
N ARG A 55 1.96 1.21 -12.54
CA ARG A 55 1.08 0.06 -12.32
C ARG A 55 1.24 -0.47 -10.89
N PRO A 56 0.18 -0.54 -10.07
CA PRO A 56 0.25 -1.01 -8.69
C PRO A 56 0.87 -2.41 -8.55
N SER A 57 0.46 -3.35 -9.41
CA SER A 57 0.98 -4.73 -9.40
C SER A 57 2.48 -4.80 -9.68
N PHE A 58 3.01 -3.92 -10.55
CA PHE A 58 4.43 -3.93 -10.89
C PHE A 58 5.27 -3.34 -9.75
N MET A 59 4.84 -2.23 -9.16
CA MET A 59 5.54 -1.65 -8.01
C MET A 59 5.50 -2.57 -6.79
N ALA A 60 4.37 -3.24 -6.56
CA ALA A 60 4.26 -4.24 -5.52
C ALA A 60 5.21 -5.43 -5.79
N ALA A 61 5.29 -5.93 -7.03
CA ALA A 61 6.22 -6.98 -7.41
C ALA A 61 7.69 -6.56 -7.24
N HIS A 62 8.05 -5.36 -7.70
CA HIS A 62 9.39 -4.80 -7.53
C HIS A 62 9.77 -4.70 -6.04
N THR A 63 8.85 -4.23 -5.21
CA THR A 63 9.06 -4.16 -3.76
C THR A 63 9.23 -5.56 -3.16
N ALA A 64 8.36 -6.51 -3.54
CA ALA A 64 8.41 -7.88 -3.04
C ALA A 64 9.75 -8.57 -3.33
N MET A 65 10.33 -8.32 -4.51
CA MET A 65 11.65 -8.84 -4.88
C MET A 65 12.75 -8.45 -3.88
N SER A 66 12.65 -7.29 -3.21
CA SER A 66 13.60 -6.84 -2.19
C SER A 66 13.45 -7.56 -0.85
N PHE A 67 12.35 -8.26 -0.61
CA PHE A 67 12.05 -8.95 0.64
C PHE A 67 12.06 -10.49 0.53
N ILE A 68 12.43 -11.04 -0.64
CA ILE A 68 12.57 -12.49 -0.80
C ILE A 68 13.79 -12.93 0.02
N PRO A 69 13.62 -13.76 1.07
CA PRO A 69 14.75 -14.21 1.87
C PRO A 69 15.60 -15.21 1.09
N ASP A 70 16.90 -15.28 1.42
CA ASP A 70 17.84 -16.19 0.76
C ASP A 70 17.39 -17.67 0.82
N SER A 71 16.68 -18.05 1.88
CA SER A 71 16.09 -19.38 2.04
C SER A 71 15.14 -19.76 0.89
N MET A 72 14.54 -18.77 0.22
CA MET A 72 13.62 -19.02 -0.90
C MET A 72 14.34 -19.26 -2.23
N LYS A 73 15.65 -18.97 -2.33
CA LYS A 73 16.44 -19.22 -3.56
C LYS A 73 16.52 -20.71 -3.91
N ALA A 74 16.39 -21.59 -2.92
CA ALA A 74 16.36 -23.04 -3.11
C ALA A 74 15.17 -23.51 -3.97
N TYR A 75 14.10 -22.72 -4.06
CA TYR A 75 12.89 -23.05 -4.82
C TYR A 75 12.91 -22.51 -6.26
N GLY A 76 14.01 -21.86 -6.68
CA GLY A 76 14.21 -21.34 -8.03
C GLY A 76 14.32 -19.81 -8.10
N PRO A 77 14.84 -19.27 -9.22
CA PRO A 77 15.02 -17.83 -9.38
C PRO A 77 13.68 -17.14 -9.62
N ALA A 78 13.20 -16.38 -8.63
CA ALA A 78 12.13 -15.41 -8.85
C ALA A 78 12.64 -14.27 -9.75
N ASN A 79 11.82 -13.83 -10.70
CA ASN A 79 12.10 -12.63 -11.48
C ASN A 79 10.92 -11.65 -11.42
N VAL A 80 11.20 -10.38 -11.64
CA VAL A 80 10.22 -9.29 -11.50
C VAL A 80 9.02 -9.45 -12.45
N VAL A 81 9.21 -10.06 -13.62
CA VAL A 81 8.12 -10.27 -14.60
C VAL A 81 7.15 -11.34 -14.09
N SER A 82 7.66 -12.50 -13.67
CA SER A 82 6.84 -13.55 -13.07
C SER A 82 6.11 -13.09 -11.80
N MET A 83 6.77 -12.27 -10.97
CA MET A 83 6.16 -11.70 -9.77
C MET A 83 5.06 -10.69 -10.13
N TYR A 84 5.30 -9.85 -11.14
CA TYR A 84 4.31 -8.92 -11.66
C TYR A 84 3.08 -9.65 -12.22
N GLU A 85 3.25 -10.73 -12.99
CA GLU A 85 2.14 -11.50 -13.56
C GLU A 85 1.24 -12.08 -12.46
N GLU A 86 1.83 -12.69 -11.43
CA GLU A 86 1.08 -13.22 -10.29
C GLU A 86 0.37 -12.09 -9.52
N PHE A 87 1.05 -10.98 -9.25
CA PHE A 87 0.43 -9.86 -8.53
C PHE A 87 -0.68 -9.19 -9.36
N HIS A 88 -0.49 -9.11 -10.68
CA HIS A 88 -1.50 -8.57 -11.58
C HIS A 88 -2.74 -9.47 -11.63
N LYS A 89 -2.54 -10.79 -11.66
CA LYS A 89 -3.63 -11.77 -11.56
C LYS A 89 -4.41 -11.60 -10.25
N ARG A 90 -3.74 -11.54 -9.09
CA ARG A 90 -4.41 -11.37 -7.79
C ARG A 90 -5.17 -10.05 -7.69
N VAL A 91 -4.60 -8.95 -8.19
CA VAL A 91 -5.29 -7.65 -8.23
C VAL A 91 -6.53 -7.73 -9.10
N LYS A 92 -6.44 -8.38 -10.27
CA LYS A 92 -7.57 -8.56 -11.18
C LYS A 92 -8.69 -9.38 -10.53
N GLU A 93 -8.37 -10.51 -9.89
CA GLU A 93 -9.34 -11.35 -9.16
C GLU A 93 -10.14 -10.51 -8.13
N VAL A 94 -9.45 -9.67 -7.34
CA VAL A 94 -10.10 -8.79 -6.37
C VAL A 94 -10.96 -7.72 -7.04
N CYS A 95 -10.48 -7.11 -8.13
CA CYS A 95 -11.27 -6.14 -8.90
C CYS A 95 -12.53 -6.77 -9.53
N GLU A 96 -12.50 -8.08 -9.81
CA GLU A 96 -13.64 -8.87 -10.30
C GLU A 96 -14.57 -9.34 -9.17
N GLY A 97 -14.24 -9.04 -7.91
CA GLY A 97 -15.06 -9.32 -6.73
C GLY A 97 -14.70 -10.62 -6.00
N ASP A 98 -13.63 -11.33 -6.41
CA ASP A 98 -13.14 -12.49 -5.69
C ASP A 98 -12.32 -12.07 -4.45
N MET A 99 -12.90 -12.27 -3.28
CA MET A 99 -12.29 -11.94 -1.99
C MET A 99 -11.51 -13.12 -1.37
N THR A 100 -11.41 -14.27 -2.04
CA THR A 100 -10.73 -15.47 -1.52
C THR A 100 -9.27 -15.17 -1.14
N THR A 101 -8.53 -14.49 -2.02
CA THR A 101 -7.12 -14.16 -1.78
C THR A 101 -6.93 -13.16 -0.62
N PRO A 102 -7.63 -12.01 -0.57
CA PRO A 102 -7.56 -11.11 0.58
C PRO A 102 -7.97 -11.77 1.91
N GLU A 103 -9.02 -12.60 1.91
CA GLU A 103 -9.46 -13.32 3.11
C GLU A 103 -8.36 -14.28 3.58
N ALA A 104 -7.80 -15.10 2.67
CA ALA A 104 -6.71 -16.01 2.98
C ALA A 104 -5.46 -15.28 3.48
N LEU A 105 -5.13 -14.12 2.90
CA LEU A 105 -4.01 -13.28 3.33
C LEU A 105 -4.21 -12.81 4.79
N LEU A 106 -5.37 -12.27 5.13
CA LEU A 106 -5.64 -11.77 6.48
C LEU A 106 -5.65 -12.92 7.50
N VAL A 107 -6.19 -14.09 7.16
CA VAL A 107 -6.13 -15.27 8.03
C VAL A 107 -4.68 -15.72 8.25
N ALA A 108 -3.87 -15.82 7.18
CA ALA A 108 -2.47 -16.21 7.28
C ALA A 108 -1.62 -15.21 8.10
N GLN A 109 -1.89 -13.91 7.94
CA GLN A 109 -1.26 -12.85 8.75
C GLN A 109 -1.63 -12.97 10.23
N ALA A 110 -2.92 -13.20 10.55
CA ALA A 110 -3.37 -13.41 11.92
C ALA A 110 -2.70 -14.63 12.55
N MET A 111 -2.61 -15.75 11.82
CA MET A 111 -1.89 -16.95 12.28
C MET A 111 -0.41 -16.67 12.56
N SER A 112 0.27 -15.97 11.65
CA SER A 112 1.69 -15.62 11.80
C SER A 112 1.93 -14.70 13.00
N LEU A 113 1.07 -13.69 13.21
CA LEU A 113 1.12 -12.79 14.37
C LEU A 113 0.86 -13.55 15.68
N ASN A 114 -0.06 -14.52 15.67
CA ASN A 114 -0.30 -15.40 16.82
C ASN A 114 0.92 -16.26 17.15
N SER A 115 1.61 -16.80 16.14
CA SER A 115 2.87 -17.52 16.34
C SER A 115 3.97 -16.63 16.95
N ILE A 116 4.13 -15.39 16.45
CA ILE A 116 5.07 -14.42 17.03
C ILE A 116 4.72 -14.10 18.48
N TYR A 117 3.43 -13.88 18.79
CA TYR A 117 2.97 -13.68 20.16
C TYR A 117 3.38 -14.84 21.07
N ASN A 118 3.08 -16.08 20.68
CA ASN A 118 3.38 -17.25 21.49
C ASN A 118 4.88 -17.43 21.74
N GLU A 119 5.70 -17.23 20.71
CA GLU A 119 7.16 -17.31 20.82
C GLU A 119 7.71 -16.22 21.76
N CYS A 120 7.34 -14.96 21.54
CA CYS A 120 7.80 -13.86 22.37
C CYS A 120 7.33 -13.99 23.83
N ALA A 121 6.09 -14.46 24.06
CA ALA A 121 5.56 -14.68 25.41
C ALA A 121 6.29 -15.80 26.14
N GLN A 122 6.59 -16.91 25.44
CA GLN A 122 7.37 -18.02 25.99
C GLN A 122 8.78 -17.56 26.36
N LEU A 123 9.46 -16.88 25.45
CA LEU A 123 10.82 -16.35 25.68
C LEU A 123 10.83 -15.30 26.81
N ALA A 124 9.81 -14.44 26.91
CA ALA A 124 9.70 -13.47 27.99
C ALA A 124 9.58 -14.18 29.35
N GLY A 125 8.72 -15.20 29.46
CA GLY A 125 8.56 -16.02 30.67
C GLY A 125 9.87 -16.70 31.09
N ALA A 126 10.63 -17.23 30.13
CA ALA A 126 11.93 -17.84 30.40
C ALA A 126 12.99 -16.83 30.92
N ASN A 127 12.87 -15.55 30.54
CA ASN A 127 13.84 -14.52 30.91
C ASN A 127 13.42 -13.71 32.16
N ILE A 128 12.16 -13.78 32.60
CA ILE A 128 11.60 -12.82 33.58
C ILE A 128 12.32 -12.81 34.93
N ALA A 129 12.85 -13.96 35.37
CA ALA A 129 13.51 -14.09 36.67
C ALA A 129 14.96 -13.59 36.68
N GLN A 130 15.66 -13.67 35.55
CA GLN A 130 17.12 -13.45 35.48
C GLN A 130 17.53 -12.30 34.55
N ARG A 131 16.66 -11.94 33.62
CA ARG A 131 16.93 -11.03 32.50
C ARG A 131 15.70 -10.16 32.24
N LEU A 132 15.28 -9.43 33.27
CA LEU A 132 14.06 -8.62 33.25
C LEU A 132 14.01 -7.62 32.08
N PRO A 133 15.08 -6.89 31.71
CA PRO A 133 15.04 -5.99 30.56
C PRO A 133 14.73 -6.70 29.24
N GLN A 134 15.29 -7.89 29.02
CA GLN A 134 15.02 -8.71 27.84
C GLN A 134 13.59 -9.25 27.87
N ALA A 135 13.13 -9.73 29.02
CA ALA A 135 11.76 -10.18 29.22
C ALA A 135 10.75 -9.07 28.94
N GLU A 136 11.03 -7.84 29.36
CA GLU A 136 10.19 -6.68 29.11
C GLU A 136 10.10 -6.34 27.61
N ILE A 137 11.23 -6.34 26.88
CA ILE A 137 11.25 -6.12 25.43
C ILE A 137 10.42 -7.17 24.70
N LEU A 138 10.62 -8.45 25.04
CA LEU A 138 9.90 -9.57 24.45
C LEU A 138 8.40 -9.50 24.76
N MET A 139 8.03 -9.19 26.00
CA MET A 139 6.63 -9.06 26.40
C MET A 139 5.95 -7.91 25.66
N ARG A 140 6.60 -6.75 25.49
CA ARG A 140 6.06 -5.65 24.67
C ARG A 140 5.85 -6.07 23.21
N MET A 141 6.78 -6.83 22.64
CA MET A 141 6.64 -7.36 21.28
C MET A 141 5.47 -8.35 21.18
N ALA A 142 5.31 -9.23 22.16
CA ALA A 142 4.20 -10.18 22.24
C ALA A 142 2.85 -9.45 22.27
N LEU A 143 2.67 -8.51 23.20
CA LEU A 143 1.42 -7.76 23.34
C LEU A 143 1.09 -6.94 22.08
N LYS A 144 2.12 -6.40 21.41
CA LYS A 144 1.94 -5.75 20.11
C LYS A 144 1.46 -6.74 19.04
N ALA A 145 2.06 -7.91 18.94
CA ALA A 145 1.65 -8.95 17.99
C ALA A 145 0.20 -9.42 18.24
N GLN A 146 -0.19 -9.61 19.51
CA GLN A 146 -1.56 -9.95 19.91
C GLN A 146 -2.57 -8.87 19.47
N ALA A 147 -2.25 -7.60 19.72
CA ALA A 147 -3.11 -6.48 19.33
C ALA A 147 -3.29 -6.40 17.81
N GLN A 148 -2.21 -6.60 17.05
CA GLN A 148 -2.28 -6.62 15.58
C GLN A 148 -3.05 -7.83 15.05
N CYS A 149 -2.88 -9.02 15.65
CA CYS A 149 -3.66 -10.21 15.28
C CYS A 149 -5.17 -9.97 15.43
N SER A 150 -5.59 -9.40 16.56
CA SER A 150 -6.99 -9.03 16.80
C SER A 150 -7.49 -7.99 15.80
N GLN A 151 -6.65 -7.02 15.42
CA GLN A 151 -6.98 -6.02 14.41
C GLN A 151 -7.16 -6.65 13.03
N THR A 152 -6.29 -7.57 12.62
CA THR A 152 -6.41 -8.30 11.34
C THR A 152 -7.71 -9.09 11.26
N LEU A 153 -8.11 -9.78 12.35
CA LEU A 153 -9.39 -10.51 12.40
C LEU A 153 -10.61 -9.58 12.36
N ARG A 154 -10.53 -8.39 12.97
CA ARG A 154 -11.58 -7.37 12.85
C ARG A 154 -11.73 -6.89 11.40
N VAL A 155 -10.62 -6.58 10.73
CA VAL A 155 -10.61 -6.17 9.32
C VAL A 155 -11.22 -7.26 8.45
N LEU A 156 -10.89 -8.54 8.68
CA LEU A 156 -11.51 -9.66 7.99
C LEU A 156 -13.03 -9.71 8.21
N GLY A 157 -13.48 -9.54 9.45
CA GLY A 157 -14.91 -9.49 9.78
C GLY A 157 -15.64 -8.34 9.07
N GLU A 158 -15.03 -7.16 9.04
CA GLU A 158 -15.55 -5.97 8.33
C GLU A 158 -15.57 -6.17 6.81
N LEU A 159 -14.62 -6.91 6.26
CA LEU A 159 -14.57 -7.25 4.84
C LEU A 159 -15.69 -8.23 4.43
N LYS A 160 -15.98 -9.23 5.28
CA LYS A 160 -17.02 -10.24 5.03
C LYS A 160 -18.44 -9.71 5.26
N ALA A 161 -18.60 -8.83 6.23
CA ALA A 161 -19.88 -8.22 6.59
C ALA A 161 -19.68 -6.71 6.75
N PRO A 162 -19.57 -5.96 5.64
CA PRO A 162 -19.45 -4.51 5.73
C PRO A 162 -20.67 -4.00 6.48
N LYS A 163 -20.43 -3.28 7.59
CA LYS A 163 -21.51 -2.61 8.32
C LYS A 163 -22.19 -1.70 7.32
N SER A 164 -23.37 -2.09 6.84
CA SER A 164 -24.18 -1.20 6.03
C SER A 164 -24.42 0.00 6.93
N VAL A 165 -23.78 1.12 6.62
CA VAL A 165 -24.17 2.39 7.20
C VAL A 165 -25.56 2.59 6.63
N ALA A 166 -26.57 2.15 7.38
CA ALA A 166 -27.94 2.49 7.07
C ALA A 166 -27.92 4.01 7.08
N PHE A 167 -27.93 4.60 5.88
CA PHE A 167 -28.28 6.00 5.73
C PHE A 167 -29.70 6.07 6.26
N ILE A 168 -29.84 6.27 7.56
CA ILE A 168 -31.08 6.71 8.18
C ILE A 168 -31.28 8.07 7.53
N LYS A 169 -31.97 8.05 6.40
CA LYS A 169 -32.50 9.20 5.71
C LYS A 169 -33.28 9.91 6.80
N GLN A 170 -32.69 10.93 7.42
CA GLN A 170 -33.29 11.66 8.51
C GLN A 170 -34.73 11.92 8.08
N GLN A 171 -35.69 11.31 8.77
CA GLN A 171 -37.09 11.64 8.53
C GLN A 171 -37.17 13.14 8.71
N ASN A 172 -37.49 13.83 7.63
CA ASN A 172 -37.72 15.25 7.63
C ASN A 172 -38.85 15.51 8.62
N ASN A 173 -38.49 15.91 9.83
CA ASN A 173 -39.42 16.20 10.91
C ASN A 173 -40.14 17.57 10.70
N ALA A 174 -40.06 18.14 9.48
CA ALA A 174 -40.70 19.40 9.10
C ALA A 174 -42.14 19.25 8.60
N ALA A 175 -42.74 18.04 8.62
CA ALA A 175 -44.14 17.84 8.23
C ALA A 175 -45.13 17.91 9.42
N GLY A 176 -44.84 18.72 10.43
CA GLY A 176 -45.77 19.01 11.53
C GLY A 176 -45.23 20.05 12.50
N ASN A 177 -46.11 20.86 13.06
CA ASN A 177 -45.78 21.78 14.16
C ASN A 177 -45.35 20.97 15.38
N GLN A 178 -44.04 20.80 15.57
CA GLN A 178 -43.51 20.29 16.84
C GLN A 178 -43.61 21.41 17.89
N GLN A 179 -44.58 21.29 18.78
CA GLN A 179 -44.61 22.09 20.00
C GLN A 179 -43.63 21.48 21.00
N VAL A 180 -42.47 22.11 21.13
CA VAL A 180 -41.57 21.88 22.26
C VAL A 180 -42.10 22.67 23.47
N ASN A 181 -42.69 21.98 24.43
CA ASN A 181 -43.05 22.59 25.72
C ASN A 181 -41.82 22.59 26.63
N ASN A 182 -40.93 23.55 26.43
CA ASN A 182 -39.86 23.83 27.40
C ASN A 182 -40.43 24.69 28.52
N GLY A 183 -41.20 24.07 29.42
CA GLY A 183 -41.53 24.69 30.70
C GLY A 183 -40.25 24.97 31.50
N PRO A 184 -40.16 26.07 32.26
CA PRO A 184 -39.00 26.33 33.08
C PRO A 184 -38.84 25.21 34.11
N VAL A 185 -37.71 24.51 34.05
CA VAL A 185 -37.24 23.68 35.17
C VAL A 185 -36.85 24.66 36.27
N THR A 186 -37.82 25.03 37.11
CA THR A 186 -37.56 25.75 38.35
C THR A 186 -36.65 24.84 39.17
N GLN A 187 -35.38 25.23 39.32
CA GLN A 187 -34.49 24.65 40.30
C GLN A 187 -35.07 24.91 41.70
N GLY A 188 -35.90 23.98 42.15
CA GLY A 188 -36.42 23.90 43.49
C GLY A 188 -35.34 23.38 44.43
N THR A 189 -34.78 24.33 45.16
CA THR A 189 -33.99 24.22 46.40
C THR A 189 -34.24 23.00 47.28
N SER A 190 -33.13 22.38 47.69
CA SER A 190 -32.85 21.80 49.00
C SER A 190 -33.82 20.74 49.54
N ALA A 191 -33.41 19.48 49.42
CA ALA A 191 -33.80 18.44 50.37
C ALA A 191 -33.38 18.89 51.79
N ARG A 192 -34.35 19.19 52.65
CA ARG A 192 -34.16 19.20 54.10
C ARG A 192 -35.20 18.29 54.74
N THR A 193 -34.66 17.40 55.54
CA THR A 193 -35.24 16.51 56.53
C THR A 193 -36.37 17.17 57.33
N SER A 194 -37.48 16.45 57.51
CA SER A 194 -38.27 16.53 58.74
C SER A 194 -38.82 15.14 59.04
N GLU A 195 -38.36 14.61 60.16
CA GLU A 195 -39.03 13.54 60.91
C GLU A 195 -40.35 14.06 61.49
N GLU A 196 -41.18 13.11 61.91
CA GLU A 196 -42.15 13.18 63.02
C GLU A 196 -43.66 12.98 62.69
N SER A 197 -44.05 11.72 62.94
CA SER A 197 -45.22 11.26 63.71
C SER A 197 -46.56 10.87 63.04
N PRO A 198 -47.21 9.81 63.57
CA PRO A 198 -48.32 9.10 62.95
C PRO A 198 -49.70 9.48 63.52
N GLU A 199 -50.73 9.08 62.77
CA GLU A 199 -52.15 8.86 63.14
C GLU A 199 -52.87 9.87 64.04
N ARG A 200 -53.97 10.48 63.53
CA ARG A 200 -55.32 10.56 64.14
C ARG A 200 -56.37 10.82 63.04
N SER A 201 -57.21 9.86 62.67
CA SER A 201 -58.52 9.48 63.25
C SER A 201 -59.73 10.32 62.77
N ASN A 202 -60.62 9.59 62.08
CA ASN A 202 -62.09 9.52 62.21
C ASN A 202 -63.01 10.61 61.61
N GLU A 203 -63.71 10.19 60.54
CA GLU A 203 -65.15 10.31 60.17
C GLU A 203 -65.80 11.72 60.12
N LEU A 204 -66.85 12.06 59.34
CA LEU A 204 -68.08 11.36 58.93
C LEU A 204 -68.86 12.25 57.91
N LEU A 205 -69.73 11.61 57.11
CA LEU A 205 -70.97 12.08 56.44
C LEU A 205 -70.96 13.28 55.46
N THR A 206 -71.44 13.04 54.25
CA THR A 206 -72.49 13.87 53.63
C THR A 206 -73.22 13.05 52.55
N ASP A 207 -74.51 12.84 52.84
CA ASP A 207 -75.66 12.31 52.06
C ASP A 207 -75.46 11.43 50.80
#